data_AF-A0A7C2QX28-F1
#
_entry.id   AF-A0A7C2QX28-F1
#
_cell.length_a   1.000
_cell.length_b   1.000
_cell.length_c   1.000
_cell.angle_alpha   90.00
_cell.angle_beta   90.00
_cell.angle_gamma   90.00
#
_symmetry.space_group_name_H-M   'P 1'
#
loop_
_entity.id
_entity.type
_entity.pdbx_description
1 polymer ?
#
loop_
_entity_poly.entity_id
_entity_poly.type
_entity_poly.pdbx_seq_one_letter_code
_entity_poly.pdbx_strand_id
1 'polypeptide(L)'
;NELMASENPGEEIILADSLIRLNENLIYDTLLMRTLLHNTGLQIASKNQDISELDYKIIESRAYPYLTMSTGYGYTYSGYGTGDLQNQQVHGMNYGLTLGMDLFDGFNRRREKSNARIEIENREIQYRQVEQSVKADLMTIYYAYENNLNRLRLEEQNLEVARENLEIAVERYKLGDLAGLELREVQKSLLDAEERLISVKYQVKLAEISLLQISGSIMDYL
;
A
#
# COMPACT_ATOMS: atom_id res chain seq x y z
N ASN A 1 6.38 -9.13 3.77
CA ASN A 1 7.70 -8.63 4.22
C ASN A 1 8.71 -8.60 3.08
N GLU A 2 8.31 -8.19 1.88
CA GLU A 2 9.22 -8.09 0.71
C GLU A 2 9.24 -6.68 0.10
N LEU A 3 8.52 -5.71 0.69
CA LEU A 3 8.47 -4.32 0.20
C LEU A 3 9.69 -3.46 0.63
N MET A 4 10.80 -4.09 1.02
CA MET A 4 12.05 -3.41 1.41
C MET A 4 13.27 -3.80 0.55
N ALA A 5 13.07 -4.57 -0.52
CA ALA A 5 14.19 -4.94 -1.39
C ALA A 5 14.39 -3.88 -2.48
N SER A 6 15.32 -2.96 -2.23
CA SER A 6 15.96 -2.18 -3.30
C SER A 6 16.51 -3.14 -4.37
N GLU A 7 16.34 -2.79 -5.65
CA GLU A 7 16.78 -3.61 -6.79
C GLU A 7 18.31 -3.78 -6.85
N ASN A 8 19.08 -2.98 -6.10
CA ASN A 8 20.54 -3.10 -6.00
C ASN A 8 21.02 -3.20 -4.53
N PRO A 9 21.33 -4.40 -4.03
CA PRO A 9 21.84 -4.61 -2.66
C PRO A 9 23.26 -4.06 -2.41
N GLY A 10 23.87 -3.40 -3.41
CA GLY A 10 25.23 -2.84 -3.34
C GLY A 10 25.30 -1.30 -3.42
N GLU A 11 24.18 -0.60 -3.50
CA GLU A 11 24.20 0.86 -3.33
C GLU A 11 24.36 1.18 -1.84
N GLU A 12 25.49 1.79 -1.49
CA GLU A 12 25.62 2.45 -0.19
C GLU A 12 24.58 3.56 -0.14
N ILE A 13 23.54 3.36 0.68
CA ILE A 13 22.60 4.42 1.03
C ILE A 13 23.41 5.48 1.78
N ILE A 14 23.85 6.51 1.06
CA ILE A 14 24.44 7.70 1.67
C ILE A 14 23.29 8.43 2.35
N LEU A 15 23.05 8.10 3.62
CA LEU A 15 22.12 8.85 4.46
C LEU A 15 22.60 10.30 4.49
N ALA A 16 21.83 11.19 3.86
CA ALA A 16 22.10 12.62 3.93
C ALA A 16 22.08 13.04 5.41
N ASP A 17 23.27 13.38 5.88
CA ASP A 17 23.65 13.63 7.26
C ASP A 17 22.70 14.60 8.01
N SER A 18 22.36 14.23 9.24
CA SER A 18 21.92 15.04 10.40
C SER A 18 20.77 16.07 10.27
N LEU A 19 20.26 16.38 9.08
CA LEU A 19 19.24 17.41 8.88
C LEU A 19 17.96 16.80 8.33
N ILE A 20 16.94 16.70 9.19
CA ILE A 20 15.56 16.40 8.78
C ILE A 20 15.08 17.57 7.92
N ARG A 21 15.24 17.44 6.60
CA ARG A 21 14.69 18.39 5.62
C ARG A 21 13.19 18.16 5.51
N LEU A 22 12.44 19.22 5.77
CA LEU A 22 10.99 19.24 5.67
C LEU A 22 10.60 19.82 4.31
N ASN A 23 9.71 19.12 3.60
CA ASN A 23 9.07 19.67 2.43
C ASN A 23 7.83 20.45 2.87
N GLU A 24 7.90 21.77 2.85
CA GLU A 24 6.82 22.65 3.32
C GLU A 24 5.65 22.79 2.32
N ASN A 25 5.77 22.24 1.11
CA ASN A 25 4.82 22.45 0.01
C ASN A 25 3.92 21.23 -0.30
N LEU A 26 3.44 20.55 0.74
CA LEU A 26 2.47 19.47 0.60
C LEU A 26 1.05 20.05 0.57
N ILE A 27 0.53 20.32 -0.62
CA ILE A 27 -0.84 20.83 -0.82
C ILE A 27 -1.82 19.66 -0.79
N TYR A 28 -2.84 19.75 0.07
CA TYR A 28 -3.88 18.71 0.22
C TYR A 28 -4.51 18.30 -1.11
N ASP A 29 -4.93 19.25 -1.95
CA ASP A 29 -5.62 18.96 -3.21
C ASP A 29 -4.75 18.15 -4.19
N THR A 30 -3.46 18.48 -4.27
CA THR A 30 -2.50 17.75 -5.09
C THR A 30 -2.29 16.33 -4.56
N LEU A 31 -2.20 16.18 -3.24
CA LEU A 31 -2.06 14.86 -2.59
C LEU A 31 -3.32 14.02 -2.78
N LEU A 32 -4.51 14.62 -2.68
CA LEU A 32 -5.78 13.95 -2.93
C LEU A 32 -5.85 13.42 -4.36
N MET A 33 -5.55 14.27 -5.35
CA MET A 33 -5.55 13.85 -6.76
C MET A 33 -4.58 12.69 -7.00
N ARG A 34 -3.35 12.78 -6.47
CA ARG A 34 -2.36 11.70 -6.58
C ARG A 34 -2.83 10.41 -5.90
N THR A 35 -3.39 10.52 -4.70
CA THR A 35 -3.90 9.39 -3.92
C THR A 35 -5.00 8.67 -4.69
N LEU A 36 -5.95 9.39 -5.29
CA LEU A 36 -7.03 8.78 -6.07
C LEU A 36 -6.54 8.06 -7.33
N LEU A 37 -5.41 8.47 -7.90
CA LEU A 37 -4.82 7.86 -9.10
C LEU A 37 -3.89 6.67 -8.78
N HIS A 38 -3.07 6.80 -7.73
CA HIS A 38 -1.94 5.90 -7.48
C HIS A 38 -2.09 5.02 -6.24
N ASN A 39 -3.12 5.22 -5.41
CA ASN A 39 -3.31 4.37 -4.24
C ASN A 39 -3.58 2.91 -4.66
N THR A 40 -2.76 2.00 -4.14
CA THR A 40 -2.83 0.57 -4.47
C THR A 40 -4.14 -0.07 -4.05
N GLY A 41 -4.71 0.35 -2.91
CA GLY A 41 -6.01 -0.13 -2.43
C GLY A 41 -7.15 0.21 -3.40
N LEU A 42 -7.14 1.43 -3.94
CA LEU A 42 -8.09 1.85 -4.98
C LEU A 42 -7.91 1.11 -6.30
N GLN A 43 -6.66 0.86 -6.72
CA GLN A 43 -6.37 0.09 -7.93
C GLN A 43 -6.83 -1.37 -7.79
N ILE A 44 -6.60 -2.00 -6.64
CA ILE A 44 -7.09 -3.36 -6.33
C ILE A 44 -8.62 -3.37 -6.36
N ALA A 45 -9.28 -2.39 -5.73
CA ALA A 45 -10.74 -2.30 -5.73
C ALA A 45 -11.30 -2.14 -7.15
N SER A 46 -10.68 -1.29 -7.99
CA SER A 46 -11.05 -1.13 -9.40
C SER A 46 -10.86 -2.43 -10.19
N LYS A 47 -9.74 -3.15 -10.00
CA LYS A 47 -9.51 -4.44 -10.65
C LYS A 47 -10.53 -5.51 -10.23
N ASN A 48 -11.00 -5.49 -9.00
CA ASN A 48 -12.06 -6.38 -8.55
C ASN A 48 -13.41 -6.08 -9.23
N GLN A 49 -13.69 -4.82 -9.57
CA GLN A 49 -14.85 -4.49 -10.41
C GLN A 49 -14.69 -5.08 -11.81
N ASP A 50 -13.53 -4.87 -12.45
CA ASP A 50 -13.22 -5.45 -13.78
C ASP A 50 -13.42 -6.99 -13.78
N ILE A 51 -12.93 -7.67 -12.74
CA ILE A 51 -13.08 -9.12 -12.58
C ILE A 51 -14.56 -9.52 -12.49
N SER A 52 -15.37 -8.80 -11.71
CA SER A 52 -16.80 -9.10 -11.60
C SER A 52 -17.56 -8.92 -12.92
N GLU A 53 -17.17 -7.96 -13.75
CA GLU A 53 -17.72 -7.80 -15.10
C GLU A 53 -17.31 -8.93 -16.03
N LEU A 54 -16.07 -9.40 -15.93
CA LEU A 54 -15.59 -10.56 -16.69
C LEU A 54 -16.30 -11.84 -16.27
N ASP A 55 -16.54 -12.05 -14.99
CA ASP A 55 -17.29 -13.20 -14.48
C ASP A 55 -18.73 -13.20 -15.01
N TYR A 56 -19.37 -12.03 -15.07
CA TYR A 56 -20.67 -11.89 -15.71
C TYR A 56 -20.63 -12.27 -17.20
N LYS A 57 -19.60 -11.84 -17.94
CA LYS A 57 -19.40 -12.22 -19.35
C LYS A 57 -19.14 -13.71 -19.53
N ILE A 58 -18.43 -14.36 -18.59
CA ILE A 58 -18.22 -15.82 -18.59
C ILE A 58 -19.56 -16.54 -18.39
N ILE A 59 -20.42 -16.05 -17.51
CA ILE A 59 -21.76 -16.65 -17.31
C ILE A 59 -22.64 -16.44 -18.55
N GLU A 60 -22.56 -15.26 -19.19
CA GLU A 60 -23.28 -14.98 -20.42
C GLU A 60 -22.79 -15.84 -21.59
N SER A 61 -21.49 -16.14 -21.66
CA SER A 61 -20.92 -16.93 -22.75
C SER A 61 -21.38 -18.39 -22.75
N ARG A 62 -21.80 -18.93 -21.60
CA ARG A 62 -22.41 -20.27 -21.49
C ARG A 62 -23.71 -20.44 -22.28
N ALA A 63 -24.31 -19.34 -22.75
CA ALA A 63 -25.45 -19.40 -23.66
C ALA A 63 -25.06 -19.78 -25.11
N TYR A 64 -23.77 -19.70 -25.45
CA TYR A 64 -23.25 -20.07 -26.76
C TYR A 64 -22.72 -21.52 -26.75
N PRO A 65 -22.72 -22.19 -27.91
CA PRO A 65 -22.09 -23.49 -28.04
C PRO A 65 -20.58 -23.38 -27.77
N TYR A 66 -20.02 -24.37 -27.07
CA TYR A 66 -18.58 -24.49 -26.86
C TYR A 66 -17.99 -25.51 -27.81
N LEU A 67 -16.80 -25.21 -28.33
CA LEU A 67 -16.00 -26.12 -29.15
C LEU A 67 -14.75 -26.49 -28.37
N THR A 68 -14.58 -27.77 -28.06
CA THR A 68 -13.36 -28.29 -27.44
C THR A 68 -12.58 -29.14 -28.43
N MET A 69 -11.26 -28.94 -28.44
CA MET A 69 -10.33 -29.76 -29.19
C MET A 69 -9.49 -30.56 -28.22
N SER A 70 -9.53 -31.88 -28.34
CA SER A 70 -8.67 -32.78 -27.58
C SER A 70 -7.65 -33.40 -28.54
N THR A 71 -6.40 -33.46 -28.07
CA THR A 71 -5.32 -34.18 -28.73
C THR A 71 -4.51 -34.88 -27.66
N GLY A 72 -4.06 -36.10 -27.93
CA GLY A 72 -3.31 -36.91 -26.97
C GLY A 72 -2.51 -37.99 -27.67
N TYR A 73 -1.39 -38.35 -27.08
CA TYR A 73 -0.57 -39.47 -27.53
C TYR A 73 -0.40 -40.44 -26.38
N GLY A 74 -0.87 -41.67 -26.58
CA GLY A 74 -0.84 -42.73 -25.58
C GLY A 74 0.11 -43.85 -26.00
N TYR A 75 0.93 -44.30 -25.06
CA TYR A 75 1.66 -45.56 -25.14
C TYR A 75 1.15 -46.49 -24.05
N THR A 76 0.65 -47.66 -24.44
CA THR A 76 0.20 -48.69 -23.51
C THR A 76 0.96 -49.98 -23.79
N TYR A 77 1.60 -50.50 -22.75
CA TYR A 77 2.27 -51.79 -22.76
C TYR A 77 1.51 -52.75 -21.87
N SER A 78 0.96 -53.81 -22.45
CA SER A 78 0.29 -54.88 -21.71
C SER A 78 1.02 -56.21 -21.95
N GLY A 79 1.65 -56.74 -20.89
CA GLY A 79 2.27 -58.06 -20.89
C GLY A 79 1.44 -59.04 -20.07
N TYR A 80 0.98 -60.12 -20.70
CA TYR A 80 0.31 -61.24 -20.02
C TYR A 80 1.26 -62.44 -19.92
N GLY A 81 1.28 -63.10 -18.76
CA GLY A 81 2.26 -64.15 -18.43
C GLY A 81 2.05 -65.50 -19.14
N THR A 82 0.95 -65.72 -19.87
CA THR A 82 0.66 -66.99 -20.55
C THR A 82 -0.16 -66.80 -21.84
N GLY A 83 0.29 -67.38 -22.96
CA GLY A 83 -0.40 -67.38 -24.27
C GLY A 83 0.25 -66.53 -25.36
N ASP A 84 -0.17 -66.73 -26.62
CA ASP A 84 0.34 -66.12 -27.88
C ASP A 84 0.13 -64.58 -27.98
N LEU A 85 -0.29 -63.95 -26.88
CA LEU A 85 -0.47 -62.50 -26.70
C LEU A 85 0.68 -61.91 -25.87
N GLN A 86 1.91 -62.37 -26.16
CA GLN A 86 3.11 -61.95 -25.47
C GLN A 86 3.52 -60.55 -25.99
N ASN A 87 3.49 -59.56 -25.10
CA ASN A 87 3.87 -58.16 -25.32
C ASN A 87 3.06 -57.42 -26.39
N GLN A 88 1.85 -56.98 -26.01
CA GLN A 88 1.08 -56.07 -26.86
C GLN A 88 1.47 -54.61 -26.56
N GLN A 89 2.07 -53.96 -27.56
CA GLN A 89 2.40 -52.55 -27.57
C GLN A 89 1.36 -51.80 -28.39
N VAL A 90 0.61 -50.91 -27.75
CA VAL A 90 -0.33 -50.02 -28.45
C VAL A 90 0.22 -48.60 -28.37
N HIS A 91 0.55 -48.05 -29.53
CA HIS A 91 0.89 -46.65 -29.70
C HIS A 91 -0.22 -46.01 -30.53
N GLY A 92 -0.80 -44.91 -30.03
CA GLY A 92 -1.89 -44.23 -30.72
C GLY A 92 -1.88 -42.73 -30.46
N MET A 93 -1.96 -41.95 -31.53
CA MET A 93 -2.37 -40.55 -31.46
C MET A 93 -3.88 -40.47 -31.57
N ASN A 94 -4.51 -39.76 -30.65
CA ASN A 94 -5.93 -39.51 -30.62
C ASN A 94 -6.16 -38.01 -30.75
N TYR A 95 -7.04 -37.61 -31.65
CA TYR A 95 -7.50 -36.23 -31.80
C TYR A 95 -9.01 -36.23 -31.99
N GLY A 96 -9.69 -35.22 -31.45
CA GLY A 96 -11.14 -35.10 -31.52
C GLY A 96 -11.60 -33.66 -31.34
N LEU A 97 -12.67 -33.30 -32.05
CA LEU A 97 -13.39 -32.05 -31.86
C LEU A 97 -14.77 -32.37 -31.29
N THR A 98 -15.13 -31.71 -30.18
CA THR A 98 -16.45 -31.85 -29.55
C THR A 98 -17.14 -30.50 -29.54
N LEU A 99 -18.31 -30.42 -30.17
CA LEU A 99 -19.19 -29.27 -30.10
C LEU A 99 -20.35 -29.59 -29.15
N GLY A 100 -20.54 -28.79 -28.11
CA GLY A 100 -21.59 -28.98 -27.10
C GLY A 100 -22.36 -27.70 -26.83
N MET A 101 -23.64 -27.83 -26.46
CA MET A 101 -24.49 -26.71 -26.05
C MET A 101 -25.58 -27.18 -25.09
N ASP A 102 -25.78 -26.45 -24.00
CA ASP A 102 -26.80 -26.74 -23.00
C ASP A 102 -28.15 -26.14 -23.40
N LEU A 103 -29.08 -27.00 -23.85
CA LEU A 103 -30.41 -26.59 -24.30
C LEU A 103 -31.34 -26.18 -23.15
N PHE A 104 -31.22 -26.83 -21.99
CA PHE A 104 -32.03 -26.53 -20.82
C PHE A 104 -31.29 -26.87 -19.53
N ASP A 105 -31.20 -25.90 -18.62
CA ASP A 105 -30.48 -26.00 -17.34
C ASP A 105 -31.37 -25.77 -16.12
N GLY A 106 -32.70 -25.84 -16.28
CA GLY A 106 -33.63 -25.62 -15.16
C GLY A 106 -33.70 -24.16 -14.68
N PHE A 107 -33.45 -23.19 -15.56
CA PHE A 107 -33.39 -21.74 -15.26
C PHE A 107 -32.21 -21.34 -14.36
N ASN A 108 -31.22 -22.21 -14.15
CA ASN A 108 -30.05 -21.93 -13.32
C ASN A 108 -29.26 -20.74 -13.84
N ARG A 109 -29.02 -20.66 -15.14
CA ARG A 109 -28.26 -19.57 -15.77
C ARG A 109 -28.90 -18.19 -15.58
N ARG A 110 -30.23 -18.11 -15.57
CA ARG A 110 -30.93 -16.85 -15.29
C ARG A 110 -30.65 -16.38 -13.86
N ARG A 111 -30.61 -17.31 -12.90
CA ARG A 111 -30.27 -17.01 -11.50
C ARG A 111 -28.81 -16.61 -11.36
N GLU A 112 -27.89 -17.35 -11.98
CA GLU A 112 -26.45 -17.03 -11.98
C GLU A 112 -26.19 -15.64 -12.57
N LYS A 113 -26.82 -15.30 -13.70
CA LYS A 113 -26.72 -13.96 -14.31
C LYS A 113 -27.23 -12.85 -13.39
N SER A 114 -28.33 -13.10 -12.68
CA SER A 114 -28.86 -12.15 -11.69
C SER A 114 -27.92 -11.98 -10.51
N ASN A 115 -27.33 -13.07 -9.99
CA ASN A 115 -26.38 -13.03 -8.89
C ASN A 115 -25.10 -12.30 -9.29
N ALA A 116 -24.56 -12.57 -10.48
CA ALA A 116 -23.38 -11.89 -10.98
C ALA A 116 -23.60 -10.39 -11.19
N ARG A 117 -24.81 -9.97 -11.58
CA ARG A 117 -25.16 -8.55 -11.65
C ARG A 117 -25.17 -7.89 -10.27
N ILE A 118 -25.78 -8.55 -9.28
CA ILE A 118 -25.73 -8.08 -7.88
C ILE A 118 -24.28 -8.00 -7.40
N GLU A 119 -23.44 -8.95 -7.80
CA GLU A 119 -22.03 -8.94 -7.43
C GLU A 119 -21.28 -7.74 -8.03
N ILE A 120 -21.55 -7.36 -9.28
CA ILE A 120 -21.00 -6.13 -9.88
C ILE A 120 -21.41 -4.90 -9.04
N GLU A 121 -22.70 -4.80 -8.69
CA GLU A 121 -23.23 -3.71 -7.86
C GLU A 121 -22.56 -3.69 -6.46
N ASN A 122 -22.34 -4.86 -5.86
CA ASN A 122 -21.61 -4.99 -4.60
C ASN A 122 -20.16 -4.50 -4.74
N ARG A 123 -19.46 -4.85 -5.83
CA ARG A 123 -18.07 -4.40 -6.07
C ARG A 123 -17.99 -2.90 -6.30
N GLU A 124 -19.01 -2.30 -6.92
CA GLU A 124 -19.10 -0.84 -7.06
C GLU A 124 -19.30 -0.13 -5.72
N ILE A 125 -20.16 -0.66 -4.85
CA ILE A 125 -20.32 -0.15 -3.48
C ILE A 125 -19.02 -0.31 -2.69
N GLN A 126 -18.35 -1.47 -2.81
CA GLN A 126 -17.09 -1.74 -2.14
C GLN A 126 -15.99 -0.77 -2.60
N TYR A 127 -15.91 -0.47 -3.90
CA TYR A 127 -14.99 0.54 -4.42
C TYR A 127 -15.22 1.91 -3.78
N ARG A 128 -16.47 2.38 -3.75
CA ARG A 128 -16.82 3.66 -3.11
C ARG A 128 -16.47 3.68 -1.62
N GLN A 129 -16.65 2.55 -0.93
CA GLN A 129 -16.29 2.44 0.49
C GLN A 129 -14.77 2.57 0.69
N VAL A 130 -13.98 1.90 -0.13
CA VAL A 130 -12.51 2.02 -0.11
C VAL A 130 -12.09 3.44 -0.43
N GLU A 131 -12.70 4.08 -1.44
CA GLU A 131 -12.44 5.47 -1.80
C GLU A 131 -12.72 6.44 -0.64
N GLN A 132 -13.84 6.28 0.05
CA GLN A 132 -14.18 7.11 1.21
C GLN A 132 -13.20 6.87 2.37
N SER A 133 -12.82 5.62 2.64
CA SER A 133 -11.83 5.29 3.67
C SER A 133 -10.49 5.96 3.36
N VAL A 134 -10.00 5.81 2.13
CA VAL A 134 -8.72 6.41 1.71
C VAL A 134 -8.75 7.93 1.80
N LYS A 135 -9.87 8.58 1.44
CA LYS A 135 -10.05 10.03 1.61
C LYS A 135 -10.00 10.45 3.09
N ALA A 136 -10.68 9.70 3.97
CA ALA A 136 -10.70 9.97 5.40
C ALA A 136 -9.32 9.76 6.05
N ASP A 137 -8.62 8.70 5.66
CA ASP A 137 -7.27 8.40 6.11
C ASP A 137 -6.30 9.51 5.67
N LEU A 138 -6.35 9.92 4.40
CA LEU A 138 -5.53 11.02 3.88
C LEU A 138 -5.79 12.31 4.66
N MET A 139 -7.06 12.64 4.91
CA MET A 139 -7.44 13.84 5.67
C MET A 139 -6.90 13.80 7.10
N THR A 140 -6.99 12.64 7.76
CA THR A 140 -6.48 12.43 9.12
C THR A 140 -4.97 12.61 9.18
N ILE A 141 -4.23 11.98 8.25
CA ILE A 141 -2.77 12.08 8.19
C ILE A 141 -2.35 13.51 7.86
N TYR A 142 -3.06 14.19 6.94
CA TYR A 142 -2.77 15.57 6.56
C TYR A 142 -2.90 16.54 7.74
N TYR A 143 -3.99 16.45 8.49
CA TYR A 143 -4.13 17.29 9.69
C TYR A 143 -3.15 16.92 10.80
N ALA A 144 -2.75 15.65 10.93
CA ALA A 144 -1.68 15.28 11.83
C ALA A 144 -0.35 15.93 11.44
N TYR A 145 -0.04 15.98 10.13
CA TYR A 145 1.13 16.68 9.59
C TYR A 145 1.07 18.19 9.86
N GLU A 146 -0.03 18.87 9.54
CA GLU A 146 -0.18 20.31 9.82
C GLU A 146 -0.07 20.64 11.32
N ASN A 147 -0.68 19.82 12.18
CA ASN A 147 -0.57 19.99 13.63
C ASN A 147 0.88 19.82 14.11
N ASN A 148 1.59 18.81 13.61
CA ASN A 148 3.00 18.61 13.96
C ASN A 148 3.89 19.75 13.43
N LEU A 149 3.56 20.33 12.28
CA LEU A 149 4.27 21.49 11.73
C LEU A 149 4.05 22.75 12.57
N ASN A 150 2.83 22.96 13.10
CA ASN A 150 2.57 24.02 14.06
C ASN A 150 3.30 23.79 15.39
N ARG A 151 3.33 22.54 15.88
CA ARG A 151 4.11 22.18 17.08
C ARG A 151 5.59 22.41 16.88
N LEU A 152 6.12 22.14 15.69
CA LEU A 152 7.51 22.40 15.36
C LEU A 152 7.86 23.88 15.54
N ARG A 153 7.04 24.77 14.96
CA ARG A 153 7.23 26.23 15.09
C ARG A 153 7.19 26.69 16.54
N LEU A 154 6.31 26.11 17.36
CA LEU A 154 6.23 26.41 18.80
C LEU A 154 7.48 25.94 19.55
N GLU A 155 7.98 24.73 19.28
CA GLU A 155 9.20 24.22 19.93
C GLU A 155 10.46 24.97 19.47
N GLU A 156 10.49 25.47 18.23
CA GLU A 156 11.56 26.37 17.76
C GLU A 156 11.59 27.68 18.56
N GLN A 157 10.42 28.28 18.81
CA GLN A 157 10.29 29.46 19.66
C GLN A 157 10.67 29.15 21.12
N ASN A 158 10.24 28.01 21.67
CA ASN A 158 10.60 27.60 23.02
C ASN A 158 12.11 27.41 23.18
N LEU A 159 12.78 26.87 22.16
CA LEU A 159 14.23 26.72 22.15
C LEU A 159 14.95 28.07 22.16
N GLU A 160 14.45 29.04 21.39
CA GLU A 160 14.98 30.40 21.37
C GLU A 160 14.88 31.07 22.76
N VAL A 161 13.71 30.97 23.40
CA VAL A 161 13.49 31.47 24.77
C VAL A 161 14.40 30.75 25.79
N ALA A 162 14.58 29.43 25.67
CA ALA A 162 15.45 28.68 26.56
C ALA A 162 16.93 29.08 26.41
N ARG A 163 17.37 29.42 25.19
CA ARG A 163 18.72 29.93 24.93
C ARG A 163 18.94 31.32 25.52
N GLU A 164 17.98 32.23 25.36
CA GLU A 164 18.03 33.56 25.97
C GLU A 164 18.07 33.48 27.51
N ASN A 165 17.24 32.60 28.10
CA ASN A 165 17.26 32.37 29.54
C ASN A 165 18.62 31.82 30.03
N LEU A 166 19.25 30.93 29.26
CA LEU A 166 20.59 30.45 29.59
C LEU A 166 21.62 31.58 29.54
N GLU A 167 21.55 32.45 28.53
CA GLU A 167 22.46 33.60 28.41
C GLU A 167 22.33 34.52 29.64
N ILE A 168 21.11 34.87 30.03
CA ILE A 168 20.83 35.66 31.24
C ILE A 168 21.36 34.96 32.50
N ALA A 169 21.10 33.66 32.64
CA ALA A 169 21.55 32.88 33.79
C ALA A 169 23.08 32.82 33.90
N VAL A 170 23.77 32.65 32.78
CA VAL A 170 25.24 32.66 32.71
C VAL A 170 25.79 34.02 33.12
N GLU A 171 25.20 35.13 32.66
CA GLU A 171 25.63 36.47 33.07
C GLU A 171 25.42 36.72 34.57
N ARG A 172 24.24 36.35 35.12
CA ARG A 172 23.98 36.48 36.56
C ARG A 172 24.90 35.62 37.42
N TYR A 173 25.23 34.40 36.95
CA TYR A 173 26.19 33.53 37.61
C TYR A 173 27.59 34.14 37.63
N LYS A 174 28.05 34.74 36.52
CA LYS A 174 29.35 35.46 36.45
C LYS A 174 29.42 36.63 37.42
N LEU A 175 28.29 37.31 37.66
CA LEU A 175 28.18 38.41 38.63
C LEU A 175 28.06 37.92 40.09
N GLY A 176 27.96 36.61 40.32
CA GLY A 176 27.77 36.01 41.65
C GLY A 176 26.35 36.13 42.20
N ASP A 177 25.38 36.55 41.38
CA ASP A 177 23.97 36.80 41.73
C ASP A 177 23.06 35.57 41.50
N LEU A 178 23.60 34.47 40.96
CA LEU A 178 22.87 33.24 40.71
C LEU A 178 23.61 32.04 41.33
N ALA A 179 22.89 31.11 41.94
CA ALA A 179 23.50 29.90 42.47
C ALA A 179 23.91 28.94 41.34
N GLY A 180 24.99 28.18 41.52
CA GLY A 180 25.42 27.17 40.54
C GLY A 180 24.39 26.05 40.31
N LEU A 181 23.53 25.78 41.30
CA LEU A 181 22.42 24.85 41.15
C LEU A 181 21.35 25.40 40.18
N GLU A 182 20.98 26.67 40.32
CA GLU A 182 20.00 27.34 39.45
C GLU A 182 20.51 27.42 38.00
N LEU A 183 21.81 27.69 37.80
CA LEU A 183 22.41 27.63 36.46
C LEU A 183 22.26 26.24 35.82
N ARG A 184 22.46 25.17 36.60
CA ARG A 184 22.28 23.80 36.10
C ARG A 184 20.83 23.48 35.78
N GLU A 185 19.87 24.03 36.53
CA GLU A 185 18.45 23.88 36.20
C GLU A 185 18.10 24.54 34.87
N VAL A 186 18.62 25.73 34.60
CA VAL A 186 18.43 26.42 33.30
C VAL A 186 19.09 25.65 32.15
N GLN A 187 20.32 25.16 32.36
CA GLN A 187 21.01 24.30 31.37
C GLN A 187 20.21 23.02 31.07
N LYS A 188 19.64 22.38 32.10
CA LYS A 188 18.76 21.24 31.92
C LYS A 188 17.51 21.62 31.12
N SER A 189 16.89 22.76 31.43
CA SER A 189 15.72 23.23 30.70
C SER A 189 15.98 23.47 29.21
N LEU A 190 17.18 23.98 28.86
CA LEU A 190 17.61 24.10 27.47
C LEU A 190 17.72 22.71 26.80
N LEU A 191 18.38 21.76 27.46
CA LEU A 191 18.54 20.40 26.94
C LEU A 191 17.19 19.70 26.74
N ASP A 192 16.26 19.87 27.68
CA ASP A 192 14.88 19.36 27.56
C ASP A 192 14.15 20.00 26.36
N ALA A 193 14.40 21.28 26.06
CA ALA A 193 13.83 21.97 24.90
C ALA A 193 14.43 21.47 23.57
N GLU A 194 15.75 21.21 23.53
CA GLU A 194 16.41 20.61 22.37
C GLU A 194 15.89 19.20 22.08
N GLU A 195 15.71 18.37 23.11
CA GLU A 195 15.14 17.03 22.97
C GLU A 195 13.70 17.08 22.42
N ARG A 196 12.86 17.98 22.94
CA ARG A 196 11.50 18.20 22.43
C ARG A 196 11.51 18.60 20.95
N LEU A 197 12.40 19.51 20.54
CA LEU A 197 12.51 19.94 19.16
C LEU A 197 12.87 18.77 18.23
N ILE A 198 13.85 17.95 18.61
CA ILE A 198 14.27 16.77 17.83
C ILE A 198 13.10 15.78 17.69
N SER A 199 12.40 15.52 18.80
CA SER A 199 11.23 14.62 18.82
C SER A 199 10.13 15.11 17.88
N VAL A 200 9.81 16.40 17.87
CA VAL A 200 8.79 16.96 16.98
C VAL A 200 9.24 16.93 15.52
N LYS A 201 10.52 17.24 15.22
CA LYS A 201 11.06 17.10 13.84
C LYS A 201 10.90 15.68 13.31
N TYR A 202 11.18 14.68 14.14
CA TYR A 202 10.97 13.28 13.79
C TYR A 202 9.49 12.96 13.53
N GLN A 203 8.58 13.45 14.37
CA GLN A 203 7.13 13.26 14.20
C GLN A 203 6.60 13.88 12.90
N VAL A 204 7.08 15.08 12.54
CA VAL A 204 6.73 15.71 11.24
C VAL A 204 7.22 14.84 10.08
N LYS A 205 8.44 14.31 10.17
CA LYS A 205 9.01 13.48 9.11
C LYS A 205 8.25 12.15 8.92
N LEU A 206 7.84 11.52 10.00
CA LEU A 206 6.99 10.32 9.94
C LEU A 206 5.64 10.61 9.30
N ALA A 207 5.03 11.75 9.61
CA ALA A 207 3.77 12.17 9.00
C ALA A 207 3.93 12.46 7.50
N GLU A 208 5.03 13.10 7.09
CA GLU A 208 5.37 13.29 5.68
C GLU A 208 5.51 11.96 4.93
N ILE A 209 6.26 11.00 5.48
CA ILE A 209 6.42 9.67 4.87
C ILE A 209 5.07 8.95 4.76
N SER A 210 4.22 9.09 5.78
CA SER A 210 2.87 8.51 5.77
C SER A 210 1.98 9.13 4.68
N LEU A 211 2.10 10.45 4.43
CA LEU A 211 1.42 11.12 3.31
C LEU A 211 1.92 10.63 1.94
N LEU A 212 3.23 10.43 1.79
CA LEU A 212 3.82 9.88 0.57
C LEU A 212 3.41 8.42 0.35
N GLN A 213 3.31 7.64 1.43
CA GLN A 213 2.89 6.24 1.37
C GLN A 213 1.43 6.11 0.92
N ILE A 214 0.51 6.87 1.54
CA ILE A 214 -0.91 6.78 1.17
C ILE A 214 -1.18 7.31 -0.24
N SER A 215 -0.41 8.32 -0.68
CA SER A 215 -0.50 8.86 -2.04
C SER A 215 0.17 7.99 -3.11
N GLY A 216 0.86 6.92 -2.71
CA GLY A 216 1.50 5.96 -3.63
C GLY A 216 2.80 6.45 -4.25
N SER A 217 3.36 7.57 -3.79
CA SER A 217 4.59 8.17 -4.33
C SER A 217 5.82 7.94 -3.45
N ILE A 218 5.80 6.93 -2.57
CA ILE A 218 6.94 6.64 -1.69
C ILE A 218 8.21 6.26 -2.47
N MET A 219 8.05 5.76 -3.70
CA MET A 219 9.15 5.38 -4.58
C MET A 219 9.85 6.58 -5.21
N ASP A 220 9.21 7.76 -5.26
CA ASP A 220 9.85 9.00 -5.73
C ASP A 220 10.80 9.60 -4.66
N TYR A 221 10.75 9.09 -3.42
CA TYR A 221 11.53 9.60 -2.28
C TYR A 221 12.82 8.79 -2.02
N LEU A 222 12.91 7.56 -2.55
CA LEU A 222 14.09 6.70 -2.47
C LEU A 222 15.04 6.99 -3.62
#